data_AF-A0A7V9CKY4-F1
#
_entry.id   AF-A0A7V9CKY4-F1
#
_cell.length_a   1.000
_cell.length_b   1.000
_cell.length_c   1.000
_cell.angle_alpha   90.00
_cell.angle_beta   90.00
_cell.angle_gamma   90.00
#
_symmetry.space_group_name_H-M   'P 1'
#
loop_
_entity.id
_entity.type
_entity.pdbx_description
1 polymer ?
#
loop_
_entity_poly.entity_id
_entity_poly.type
_entity_poly.pdbx_seq_one_letter_code
_entity_poly.pdbx_strand_id
1 'polypeptide(L)'
;ALYPKFTNYLMSVFSPTFLPYVLLFFAEAFFLYTYYYGWGKFHPMVHLGLGLGLNLVGTAIMLIANAWLTFMMSPKGISDTGAVISVMDAVYNFTWMPINVHRVIANVAFGGSIAAAYAAFKFLQAETDEERAHYDWMGYIGNFVAISAFLPLPFAGYWLAKEIYAYSQALGLTMMGGAFSWLFIIQAVLIGNLFLAANYYLWLGMGRVEGAQQFQKVIKYLLIVIVLCFMVWATPRSIIATVTEVRAMRGSSHPVLGFLGVMSAKNTAVNILILTTFMSFLLYRRTGKVATVTWAKKGHAAQLTIFAAVALFVIFLGVYGYFVEAAVRIGLSVPQVLSVLFAMVSITAIDVFLFRAARRTGEVRWGRIPAISQYVLIFIAVTFTWLMGLMGYVRSGLRQHWHVYGVIRDHSPDAFTPTLGFATQVVSVTVLVFFVLIGVVFWITSLHDRPDFEDRQRLPHGPGDVSPEFAGGNSTAT
;
A
#
# COMPACT_ATOMS: atom_id res chain seq x y z
N ALA A 1 12.90 -24.84 -19.05
CA ALA A 1 12.83 -24.02 -17.82
C ALA A 1 14.08 -23.16 -17.73
N LEU A 2 13.97 -21.89 -17.32
CA LEU A 2 15.11 -20.96 -17.26
C LEU A 2 16.15 -21.35 -16.18
N TYR A 3 15.76 -22.02 -15.09
CA TYR A 3 16.64 -22.40 -13.98
C TYR A 3 16.43 -23.85 -13.50
N PRO A 4 16.77 -24.88 -14.30
CA PRO A 4 16.39 -26.27 -14.02
C PRO A 4 16.96 -26.84 -12.72
N LYS A 5 18.22 -26.56 -12.40
CA LYS A 5 18.86 -27.03 -11.15
C LYS A 5 18.19 -26.46 -9.90
N PHE A 6 17.95 -25.15 -9.92
CA PHE A 6 17.28 -24.44 -8.82
C PHE A 6 15.82 -24.91 -8.67
N THR A 7 15.08 -25.04 -9.77
CA THR A 7 13.69 -25.53 -9.72
C THR A 7 13.65 -26.94 -9.14
N ASN A 8 14.51 -27.86 -9.59
CA ASN A 8 14.57 -29.22 -9.05
C ASN A 8 14.88 -29.24 -7.55
N TYR A 9 15.74 -28.34 -7.07
CA TYR A 9 16.03 -28.21 -5.65
C TYR A 9 14.85 -27.68 -4.84
N LEU A 10 14.18 -26.61 -5.29
CA LEU A 10 12.97 -26.15 -4.59
C LEU A 10 11.86 -27.21 -4.60
N MET A 11 11.72 -27.95 -5.69
CA MET A 11 10.77 -29.07 -5.76
C MET A 11 11.13 -30.17 -4.75
N SER A 12 12.41 -30.51 -4.57
CA SER A 12 12.79 -31.53 -3.59
C SER A 12 12.53 -31.09 -2.15
N VAL A 13 12.66 -29.79 -1.84
CA VAL A 13 12.35 -29.22 -0.53
C VAL A 13 10.84 -29.12 -0.29
N PHE A 14 10.09 -28.61 -1.26
CA PHE A 14 8.72 -28.15 -1.06
C PHE A 14 7.65 -28.98 -1.74
N SER A 15 7.98 -30.12 -2.35
CA SER A 15 7.01 -31.02 -2.98
C SER A 15 5.74 -31.26 -2.13
N PRO A 16 5.83 -31.51 -0.80
CA PRO A 16 4.63 -31.71 0.02
C PRO A 16 3.69 -30.50 0.10
N THR A 17 4.19 -29.29 -0.15
CA THR A 17 3.40 -28.05 -0.09
C THR A 17 2.65 -27.75 -1.40
N PHE A 18 2.96 -28.46 -2.50
CA PHE A 18 2.29 -28.22 -3.80
C PHE A 18 0.84 -28.66 -3.81
N LEU A 19 0.53 -29.83 -3.24
CA LEU A 19 -0.85 -30.31 -3.18
C LEU A 19 -1.78 -29.34 -2.43
N PRO A 20 -1.48 -28.92 -1.18
CA PRO A 20 -2.33 -27.94 -0.51
C PRO A 20 -2.37 -26.60 -1.24
N TYR A 21 -1.27 -26.17 -1.87
CA TYR A 21 -1.25 -24.94 -2.68
C TYR A 21 -2.25 -24.99 -3.85
N VAL A 22 -2.26 -26.09 -4.61
CA VAL A 22 -3.19 -26.29 -5.74
C VAL A 22 -4.63 -26.40 -5.26
N LEU A 23 -4.90 -27.15 -4.19
CA LEU A 23 -6.25 -27.27 -3.62
C LEU A 23 -6.81 -25.92 -3.16
N LEU A 24 -5.95 -25.04 -2.63
CA LEU A 24 -6.36 -23.70 -2.25
C LEU A 24 -6.77 -22.84 -3.46
N PHE A 25 -6.19 -23.01 -4.66
CA PHE A 25 -6.69 -22.33 -5.86
C PHE A 25 -8.10 -22.78 -6.25
N PHE A 26 -8.40 -24.07 -6.13
CA PHE A 26 -9.76 -24.56 -6.35
C PHE A 26 -10.73 -23.98 -5.30
N ALA A 27 -10.31 -23.90 -4.04
CA ALA A 27 -11.09 -23.27 -2.99
C ALA A 27 -11.28 -21.75 -3.26
N GLU A 28 -10.25 -21.05 -3.74
CA GLU A 28 -10.32 -19.64 -4.10
C GLU A 28 -11.34 -19.42 -5.23
N ALA A 29 -11.26 -20.23 -6.28
CA ALA A 29 -12.22 -20.21 -7.37
C ALA A 29 -13.65 -20.48 -6.88
N PHE A 30 -13.83 -21.48 -6.02
CA PHE A 30 -15.13 -21.77 -5.40
C PHE A 30 -15.68 -20.54 -4.67
N PHE A 31 -14.93 -19.96 -3.73
CA PHE A 31 -15.38 -18.79 -2.98
C PHE A 31 -15.66 -17.59 -3.90
N LEU A 32 -14.80 -17.33 -4.89
CA LEU A 32 -14.94 -16.22 -5.82
C LEU A 32 -16.22 -16.35 -6.68
N TYR A 33 -16.41 -17.50 -7.34
CA TYR A 33 -17.56 -17.71 -8.21
C TYR A 33 -18.87 -17.79 -7.43
N THR A 34 -18.87 -18.43 -6.26
CA THR A 34 -20.05 -18.45 -5.39
C THR A 34 -20.37 -17.05 -4.85
N TYR A 35 -19.36 -16.25 -4.51
CA TYR A 35 -19.56 -14.85 -4.11
C TYR A 35 -20.16 -14.02 -5.26
N TYR A 36 -19.62 -14.13 -6.47
CA TYR A 36 -20.06 -13.38 -7.64
C TYR A 36 -21.48 -13.76 -8.08
N TYR A 37 -21.72 -15.04 -8.40
CA TYR A 37 -23.02 -15.50 -8.90
C TYR A 37 -24.10 -15.62 -7.83
N GLY A 38 -23.70 -15.63 -6.56
CA GLY A 38 -24.62 -15.59 -5.44
C GLY A 38 -25.26 -14.23 -5.23
N TRP A 39 -24.73 -13.15 -5.80
CA TRP A 39 -25.12 -11.77 -5.48
C TRP A 39 -26.63 -11.56 -5.66
N GLY A 40 -27.29 -11.11 -4.59
CA GLY A 40 -28.75 -10.93 -4.55
C GLY A 40 -29.57 -12.22 -4.36
N LYS A 41 -28.94 -13.40 -4.40
CA LYS A 41 -29.58 -14.71 -4.18
C LYS A 41 -29.36 -15.26 -2.78
N PHE A 42 -28.21 -14.99 -2.16
CA PHE A 42 -27.93 -15.40 -0.78
C PHE A 42 -28.21 -14.30 0.23
N HIS A 43 -28.45 -14.72 1.48
CA HIS A 43 -28.55 -13.80 2.60
C HIS A 43 -27.25 -12.98 2.76
N PRO A 44 -27.30 -11.67 3.10
CA PRO A 44 -26.11 -10.83 3.18
C PRO A 44 -24.98 -11.36 4.07
N MET A 45 -25.31 -12.06 5.16
CA MET A 45 -24.30 -12.67 6.04
C MET A 45 -23.56 -13.84 5.37
N VAL A 46 -24.23 -14.59 4.48
CA VAL A 46 -23.59 -15.64 3.69
C VAL A 46 -22.64 -15.01 2.67
N HIS A 47 -23.05 -13.92 2.02
CA HIS A 47 -22.17 -13.15 1.15
C HIS A 47 -20.92 -12.63 1.85
N LEU A 48 -21.10 -12.05 3.04
CA LEU A 48 -19.98 -11.61 3.87
C LEU A 48 -19.07 -12.79 4.24
N GLY A 49 -19.65 -13.93 4.63
CA GLY A 49 -18.91 -15.16 4.92
C GLY A 49 -18.09 -15.68 3.73
N LEU A 50 -18.66 -15.66 2.51
CA LEU A 50 -17.97 -16.04 1.28
C LEU A 50 -16.80 -15.10 0.97
N GLY A 51 -17.00 -13.79 1.14
CA GLY A 51 -15.94 -12.79 0.95
C GLY A 51 -14.81 -12.94 1.98
N LEU A 52 -15.14 -13.22 3.24
CA LEU A 52 -14.14 -13.53 4.27
C LEU A 52 -13.40 -14.84 3.95
N GLY A 53 -14.11 -15.88 3.51
CA GLY A 53 -13.53 -17.15 3.07
C GLY A 53 -12.54 -16.97 1.92
N LEU A 54 -12.91 -16.16 0.92
CA LEU A 54 -12.02 -15.83 -0.20
C LEU A 54 -10.70 -15.19 0.27
N ASN A 55 -10.78 -14.23 1.20
CA ASN A 55 -9.59 -13.56 1.76
C ASN A 55 -8.73 -14.52 2.59
N LEU A 56 -9.34 -15.42 3.37
CA LEU A 56 -8.62 -16.43 4.15
C LEU A 56 -7.86 -17.39 3.23
N VAL A 57 -8.52 -17.88 2.17
CA VAL A 57 -7.89 -18.78 1.19
C VAL A 57 -6.77 -18.08 0.43
N GLY A 58 -7.00 -16.86 -0.09
CA GLY A 58 -5.96 -16.08 -0.77
C GLY A 58 -4.75 -15.80 0.13
N THR A 59 -4.99 -15.56 1.42
CA THR A 59 -3.93 -15.42 2.42
C THR A 59 -3.16 -16.72 2.61
N ALA A 60 -3.84 -17.87 2.70
CA ALA A 60 -3.20 -19.18 2.80
C ALA A 60 -2.32 -19.53 1.58
N ILE A 61 -2.79 -19.24 0.36
CA ILE A 61 -2.00 -19.37 -0.88
C ILE A 61 -0.73 -18.53 -0.77
N MET A 62 -0.87 -17.27 -0.34
CA MET A 62 0.26 -16.37 -0.17
C MET A 62 1.26 -16.89 0.88
N LEU A 63 0.80 -17.44 2.00
CA LEU A 63 1.66 -18.00 3.05
C LEU A 63 2.54 -19.14 2.54
N ILE A 64 1.99 -20.04 1.72
CA ILE A 64 2.76 -21.12 1.09
C ILE A 64 3.76 -20.55 0.09
N ALA A 65 3.34 -19.66 -0.81
CA ALA A 65 4.24 -19.04 -1.77
C ALA A 65 5.38 -18.25 -1.09
N ASN A 66 5.09 -17.62 0.05
CA ASN A 66 6.08 -16.94 0.87
C ASN A 66 7.08 -17.90 1.53
N ALA A 67 6.70 -19.14 1.84
CA ALA A 67 7.63 -20.14 2.35
C ALA A 67 8.75 -20.38 1.32
N TRP A 68 8.38 -20.57 0.06
CA TRP A 68 9.33 -20.78 -1.03
C TRP A 68 10.23 -19.55 -1.24
N LEU A 69 9.63 -18.36 -1.26
CA LEU A 69 10.35 -17.09 -1.45
C LEU A 69 11.35 -16.82 -0.32
N THR A 70 10.96 -17.05 0.93
CA THR A 70 11.78 -16.71 2.11
C THR A 70 12.88 -17.72 2.37
N PHE A 71 12.62 -18.99 2.06
CA PHE A 71 13.64 -20.03 2.10
C PHE A 71 14.83 -19.70 1.20
N MET A 72 14.61 -19.05 0.06
CA MET A 72 15.70 -18.59 -0.80
C MET A 72 16.63 -17.58 -0.12
N MET A 73 16.13 -16.77 0.82
CA MET A 73 16.87 -15.70 1.48
C MET A 73 17.43 -16.13 2.83
N SER A 74 16.66 -16.88 3.61
CA SER A 74 17.03 -17.38 4.92
C SER A 74 16.77 -18.88 5.00
N PRO A 75 17.52 -19.73 4.26
CA PRO A 75 17.30 -21.17 4.30
C PRO A 75 17.51 -21.74 5.71
N LYS A 76 16.65 -22.69 6.07
CA LYS A 76 16.62 -23.43 7.34
C LYS A 76 16.07 -24.84 7.06
N GLY A 77 16.34 -25.81 7.94
CA GLY A 77 15.82 -27.17 7.78
C GLY A 77 16.57 -27.98 6.72
N ILE A 78 17.81 -27.58 6.42
CA ILE A 78 18.72 -28.25 5.50
C ILE A 78 20.07 -28.53 6.18
N SER A 79 20.79 -29.55 5.73
CA SER A 79 22.16 -29.84 6.16
C SER A 79 23.16 -28.85 5.57
N ASP A 80 24.41 -28.91 6.04
CA ASP A 80 25.52 -28.15 5.48
C ASP A 80 25.80 -28.48 4.00
N THR A 81 25.41 -29.68 3.56
CA THR A 81 25.47 -30.12 2.16
C THR A 81 24.24 -29.70 1.33
N GLY A 82 23.27 -29.03 1.95
CA GLY A 82 22.03 -28.57 1.33
C GLY A 82 20.91 -29.62 1.27
N ALA A 83 21.09 -30.80 1.85
CA ALA A 83 20.06 -31.85 1.88
C ALA A 83 18.93 -31.49 2.85
N VAL A 84 17.69 -31.83 2.49
CA VAL A 84 16.51 -31.49 3.31
C VAL A 84 16.48 -32.35 4.58
N ILE A 85 16.44 -31.69 5.74
CA ILE A 85 16.28 -32.33 7.05
C ILE A 85 14.82 -32.20 7.51
N SER A 86 14.23 -31.02 7.35
CA SER A 86 12.89 -30.70 7.85
C SER A 86 12.21 -29.69 6.95
N VAL A 87 11.16 -30.13 6.25
CA VAL A 87 10.33 -29.27 5.40
C VAL A 87 9.62 -28.20 6.24
N MET A 88 9.19 -28.54 7.46
CA MET A 88 8.55 -27.57 8.35
C MET A 88 9.53 -26.49 8.77
N ASP A 89 10.79 -26.80 9.06
CA ASP A 89 11.79 -25.77 9.33
C ASP A 89 12.14 -24.93 8.11
N ALA A 90 12.10 -25.52 6.91
CA ALA A 90 12.25 -24.78 5.66
C ALA A 90 11.09 -23.78 5.44
N VAL A 91 9.87 -24.14 5.84
CA VAL A 91 8.70 -23.25 5.85
C VAL A 91 8.83 -22.18 6.94
N TYR A 92 9.01 -22.58 8.19
CA TYR A 92 9.13 -21.69 9.36
C TYR A 92 10.56 -21.14 9.51
N ASN A 93 11.08 -20.62 8.41
CA ASN A 93 12.37 -19.96 8.39
C ASN A 93 12.28 -18.54 8.96
N PHE A 94 13.44 -17.93 9.15
CA PHE A 94 13.62 -16.68 9.89
C PHE A 94 12.78 -15.50 9.35
N THR A 95 12.56 -15.44 8.04
CA THR A 95 11.88 -14.31 7.40
C THR A 95 10.44 -14.61 6.95
N TRP A 96 9.95 -15.84 7.17
CA TRP A 96 8.61 -16.28 6.72
C TRP A 96 7.46 -15.50 7.35
N MET A 97 7.35 -15.50 8.69
CA MET A 97 6.26 -14.77 9.34
C MET A 97 6.35 -13.24 9.16
N PRO A 98 7.54 -12.62 9.28
CA PRO A 98 7.70 -11.20 8.98
C PRO A 98 7.27 -10.81 7.55
N ILE A 99 7.62 -11.61 6.53
CA ILE A 99 7.18 -11.30 5.15
C ILE A 99 5.67 -11.52 4.99
N ASN A 100 5.09 -12.52 5.65
CA ASN A 100 3.66 -12.78 5.58
C ASN A 100 2.88 -11.58 6.11
N VAL A 101 3.23 -11.10 7.31
CA VAL A 101 2.60 -9.91 7.89
C VAL A 101 2.80 -8.68 7.01
N HIS A 102 4.03 -8.45 6.53
CA HIS A 102 4.31 -7.34 5.62
C HIS A 102 3.48 -7.40 4.33
N ARG A 103 3.39 -8.58 3.69
CA ARG A 103 2.67 -8.75 2.42
C ARG A 103 1.15 -8.70 2.58
N VAL A 104 0.58 -9.22 3.66
CA VAL A 104 -0.86 -9.04 3.94
C VAL A 104 -1.18 -7.54 4.00
N ILE A 105 -0.44 -6.79 4.82
CA ILE A 105 -0.66 -5.35 4.98
C ILE A 105 -0.41 -4.60 3.66
N ALA A 106 0.68 -4.92 2.96
CA ALA A 106 1.02 -4.29 1.67
C ALA A 106 -0.03 -4.57 0.59
N ASN A 107 -0.56 -5.79 0.51
CA ASN A 107 -1.57 -6.16 -0.48
C ASN A 107 -2.91 -5.47 -0.20
N VAL A 108 -3.30 -5.29 1.06
CA VAL A 108 -4.50 -4.50 1.41
C VAL A 108 -4.30 -3.03 1.04
N ALA A 109 -3.13 -2.46 1.36
CA ALA A 109 -2.80 -1.08 0.99
C ALA A 109 -2.83 -0.88 -0.54
N PHE A 110 -2.21 -1.81 -1.27
CA PHE A 110 -2.15 -1.81 -2.72
C PHE A 110 -3.53 -1.97 -3.35
N GLY A 111 -4.30 -2.99 -2.96
CA GLY A 111 -5.64 -3.25 -3.48
C GLY A 111 -6.60 -2.08 -3.26
N GLY A 112 -6.56 -1.46 -2.08
CA GLY A 112 -7.31 -0.24 -1.79
C GLY A 112 -6.91 0.92 -2.73
N SER A 113 -5.61 1.09 -2.99
CA SER A 113 -5.12 2.14 -3.89
C SER A 113 -5.52 1.92 -5.35
N ILE A 114 -5.52 0.66 -5.83
CA ILE A 114 -5.96 0.32 -7.19
C ILE A 114 -7.47 0.55 -7.34
N ALA A 115 -8.28 0.14 -6.35
CA ALA A 115 -9.71 0.44 -6.34
C ALA A 115 -9.98 1.94 -6.33
N ALA A 116 -9.19 2.72 -5.57
CA ALA A 116 -9.29 4.17 -5.56
C ALA A 116 -8.90 4.80 -6.90
N ALA A 117 -7.87 4.28 -7.58
CA ALA A 117 -7.46 4.74 -8.90
C ALA A 117 -8.49 4.40 -9.99
N TYR A 118 -9.13 3.23 -9.91
CA TYR A 118 -10.27 2.89 -10.78
C TYR A 118 -11.40 3.90 -10.63
N ALA A 119 -11.80 4.16 -9.39
CA ALA A 119 -12.84 5.12 -9.08
C ALA A 119 -12.46 6.54 -9.54
N ALA A 120 -11.19 6.94 -9.37
CA ALA A 120 -10.69 8.21 -9.85
C ALA A 120 -10.79 8.35 -11.38
N PHE A 121 -10.43 7.29 -12.11
CA PHE A 121 -10.55 7.26 -13.57
C PHE A 121 -12.01 7.40 -14.02
N LYS A 122 -12.91 6.61 -13.41
CA LYS A 122 -14.34 6.66 -13.70
C LYS A 122 -14.99 8.00 -13.28
N PHE A 123 -14.58 8.59 -12.17
CA PHE A 123 -15.03 9.93 -11.75
C PHE A 123 -14.69 10.99 -12.80
N LEU A 124 -13.47 10.94 -13.37
CA LEU A 124 -13.03 11.90 -14.40
C LEU A 124 -13.76 11.71 -15.73
N GLN A 125 -14.30 10.51 -15.99
CA GLN A 125 -15.10 10.20 -17.18
C GLN A 125 -16.61 10.35 -16.96
N ALA A 126 -17.07 10.47 -15.72
CA ALA A 126 -18.48 10.54 -15.39
C ALA A 126 -19.14 11.76 -16.05
N GLU A 127 -20.24 11.52 -16.77
CA GLU A 127 -21.02 12.55 -17.44
C GLU A 127 -22.10 13.10 -16.51
N THR A 128 -22.64 12.25 -15.63
CA THR A 128 -23.71 12.60 -14.70
C THR A 128 -23.18 12.91 -13.29
N ASP A 129 -23.93 13.73 -12.55
CA ASP A 129 -23.61 14.03 -11.15
C ASP A 129 -23.77 12.81 -10.24
N GLU A 130 -24.68 11.90 -10.58
CA GLU A 130 -24.91 10.66 -9.82
C GLU A 130 -23.73 9.69 -9.95
N GLU A 131 -23.23 9.45 -11.17
CA GLU A 131 -22.02 8.64 -11.39
C GLU A 131 -20.82 9.28 -10.70
N ARG A 132 -20.67 10.60 -10.81
CA ARG A 132 -19.58 11.32 -10.16
C ARG A 132 -19.66 11.17 -8.65
N ALA A 133 -20.85 11.21 -8.06
CA ALA A 133 -21.06 10.95 -6.64
C ALA A 133 -20.71 9.51 -6.24
N HIS A 134 -21.11 8.52 -7.04
CA HIS A 134 -20.81 7.12 -6.81
C HIS A 134 -19.30 6.85 -6.80
N TYR A 135 -18.59 7.31 -7.83
CA TYR A 135 -17.14 7.10 -7.95
C TYR A 135 -16.34 7.94 -6.95
N ASP A 136 -16.85 9.10 -6.51
CA ASP A 136 -16.25 9.85 -5.40
C ASP A 136 -16.29 9.04 -4.09
N TRP A 137 -17.44 8.42 -3.81
CA TRP A 137 -17.59 7.52 -2.67
C TRP A 137 -16.68 6.31 -2.77
N MET A 138 -16.64 5.64 -3.93
CA MET A 138 -15.79 4.48 -4.16
C MET A 138 -14.31 4.83 -3.98
N GLY A 139 -13.87 5.97 -4.53
CA GLY A 139 -12.51 6.47 -4.38
C GLY A 139 -12.14 6.76 -2.94
N TYR A 140 -13.07 7.34 -2.17
CA TYR A 140 -12.90 7.54 -0.74
C TYR A 140 -12.75 6.22 0.04
N ILE A 141 -13.60 5.22 -0.23
CA ILE A 141 -13.52 3.92 0.45
C ILE A 141 -12.21 3.20 0.10
N GLY A 142 -11.83 3.16 -1.18
CA GLY A 142 -10.56 2.56 -1.62
C GLY A 142 -9.36 3.22 -0.92
N ASN A 143 -9.33 4.56 -0.89
CA ASN A 143 -8.26 5.28 -0.23
C ASN A 143 -8.26 5.11 1.30
N PHE A 144 -9.44 5.00 1.93
CA PHE A 144 -9.55 4.69 3.36
C PHE A 144 -8.93 3.32 3.67
N VAL A 145 -9.22 2.29 2.87
CA VAL A 145 -8.62 0.95 3.01
C VAL A 145 -7.11 1.03 2.80
N ALA A 146 -6.68 1.76 1.76
CA ALA A 146 -5.27 1.93 1.43
C ALA A 146 -4.48 2.56 2.59
N ILE A 147 -4.92 3.71 3.11
CA ILE A 147 -4.26 4.44 4.19
C ILE A 147 -4.28 3.65 5.50
N SER A 148 -5.40 2.99 5.82
CA SER A 148 -5.53 2.21 7.05
C SER A 148 -4.51 1.08 7.11
N ALA A 149 -4.27 0.39 5.99
CA ALA A 149 -3.22 -0.62 5.90
C ALA A 149 -1.82 -0.04 5.73
N PHE A 150 -1.69 1.12 5.07
CA PHE A 150 -0.40 1.78 4.86
C PHE A 150 0.24 2.29 6.17
N LEU A 151 -0.56 2.82 7.11
CA LEU A 151 -0.06 3.36 8.38
C LEU A 151 0.82 2.37 9.17
N PRO A 152 0.43 1.10 9.38
CA PRO A 152 1.28 0.11 10.05
C PRO A 152 2.35 -0.54 9.16
N LEU A 153 2.32 -0.35 7.84
CA LEU A 153 3.21 -1.05 6.90
C LEU A 153 4.72 -0.79 7.14
N PRO A 154 5.18 0.45 7.45
CA PRO A 154 6.57 0.69 7.80
C PRO A 154 7.07 -0.17 8.95
N PHE A 155 6.20 -0.50 9.92
CA PHE A 155 6.55 -1.34 11.07
C PHE A 155 6.78 -2.78 10.67
N ALA A 156 5.91 -3.34 9.83
CA ALA A 156 6.09 -4.68 9.30
C ALA A 156 7.36 -4.78 8.43
N GLY A 157 7.68 -3.74 7.66
CA GLY A 157 8.93 -3.65 6.91
C GLY A 157 10.16 -3.58 7.80
N TYR A 158 10.11 -2.81 8.89
CA TYR A 158 11.19 -2.74 9.86
C TYR A 158 11.41 -4.08 10.57
N TRP A 159 10.33 -4.77 10.97
CA TRP A 159 10.43 -6.10 11.56
C TRP A 159 11.11 -7.07 10.60
N LEU A 160 10.69 -7.12 9.34
CA LEU A 160 11.36 -7.93 8.32
C LEU A 160 12.86 -7.61 8.19
N ALA A 161 13.23 -6.33 8.14
CA ALA A 161 14.63 -5.92 8.04
C ALA A 161 15.47 -6.35 9.27
N LYS A 162 14.90 -6.24 10.47
CA LYS A 162 15.53 -6.71 11.71
C LYS A 162 15.78 -8.22 11.65
N GLU A 163 14.82 -8.99 11.15
CA GLU A 163 14.94 -10.44 11.09
C GLU A 163 16.00 -10.86 10.04
N ILE A 164 16.07 -10.20 8.88
CA ILE A 164 17.17 -10.42 7.92
C ILE A 164 18.54 -10.18 8.57
N TYR A 165 18.67 -9.11 9.37
CA TYR A 165 19.92 -8.78 10.06
C TYR A 165 20.31 -9.82 11.12
N ALA A 166 19.34 -10.32 11.88
CA ALA A 166 19.58 -11.33 12.90
C ALA A 166 19.89 -12.71 12.31
N TYR A 167 19.37 -13.03 11.11
CA TYR A 167 19.78 -14.22 10.36
C TYR A 167 21.22 -14.11 9.83
N SER A 168 21.57 -13.00 9.18
CA SER A 168 22.92 -12.77 8.64
C SER A 168 23.32 -11.31 8.74
N GLN A 169 24.34 -11.03 9.54
CA GLN A 169 24.95 -9.70 9.61
C GLN A 169 25.47 -9.24 8.25
N ALA A 170 25.98 -10.17 7.41
CA ALA A 170 26.46 -9.85 6.07
C ALA A 170 25.33 -9.37 5.14
N LEU A 171 24.16 -10.04 5.16
CA LEU A 171 22.98 -9.56 4.44
C LEU A 171 22.51 -8.21 4.98
N GLY A 172 22.49 -8.06 6.31
CA GLY A 172 22.14 -6.81 6.97
C GLY A 172 23.02 -5.63 6.59
N LEU A 173 24.34 -5.83 6.56
CA LEU A 173 25.31 -4.82 6.13
C LEU A 173 25.18 -4.49 4.64
N THR A 174 24.94 -5.51 3.80
CA THR A 174 24.71 -5.33 2.36
C THR A 174 23.44 -4.51 2.11
N MET A 175 22.37 -4.79 2.85
CA MET A 175 21.10 -4.06 2.76
C MET A 175 21.24 -2.56 3.07
N MET A 176 22.07 -2.24 4.06
CA MET A 176 22.27 -0.88 4.54
C MET A 176 23.47 -0.18 3.91
N GLY A 177 24.18 -0.84 3.00
CA GLY A 177 25.41 -0.36 2.37
C GLY A 177 25.33 -0.25 0.84
N GLY A 178 26.33 0.42 0.26
CA GLY A 178 26.54 0.47 -1.19
C GLY A 178 25.34 0.98 -2.00
N ALA A 179 25.02 0.30 -3.10
CA ALA A 179 23.90 0.67 -3.96
C ALA A 179 22.53 0.44 -3.32
N PHE A 180 22.41 -0.55 -2.42
CA PHE A 180 21.13 -0.84 -1.75
C PHE A 180 20.72 0.25 -0.78
N SER A 181 21.67 0.92 -0.10
CA SER A 181 21.32 2.05 0.77
C SER A 181 20.60 3.17 0.02
N TRP A 182 20.97 3.41 -1.25
CA TRP A 182 20.31 4.41 -2.10
C TRP A 182 18.91 3.98 -2.54
N LEU A 183 18.67 2.68 -2.72
CA LEU A 183 17.31 2.16 -2.93
C LEU A 183 16.41 2.44 -1.72
N PHE A 184 16.93 2.32 -0.49
CA PHE A 184 16.18 2.70 0.71
C PHE A 184 15.92 4.22 0.80
N ILE A 185 16.79 5.06 0.23
CA ILE A 185 16.52 6.50 0.14
C ILE A 185 15.42 6.78 -0.89
N ILE A 186 15.47 6.17 -2.07
CA ILE A 186 14.38 6.25 -3.05
C ILE A 186 13.08 5.75 -2.43
N GLN A 187 13.13 4.62 -1.71
CA GLN A 187 11.99 4.09 -0.98
C GLN A 187 11.43 5.12 0.01
N ALA A 188 12.28 5.77 0.82
CA ALA A 188 11.86 6.81 1.76
C ALA A 188 11.21 8.00 1.04
N VAL A 189 11.72 8.38 -0.14
CA VAL A 189 11.11 9.42 -0.99
C VAL A 189 9.73 9.01 -1.48
N LEU A 190 9.56 7.78 -1.96
CA LEU A 190 8.26 7.27 -2.41
C LEU A 190 7.25 7.20 -1.24
N ILE A 191 7.67 6.68 -0.09
CA ILE A 191 6.80 6.58 1.09
C ILE A 191 6.43 7.96 1.61
N GLY A 192 7.37 8.91 1.68
CA GLY A 192 7.09 10.29 2.07
C GLY A 192 6.06 10.96 1.15
N ASN A 193 6.19 10.75 -0.17
CA ASN A 193 5.22 11.23 -1.15
C ASN A 193 3.84 10.57 -1.01
N LEU A 194 3.79 9.26 -0.72
CA LEU A 194 2.52 8.56 -0.43
C LEU A 194 1.80 9.18 0.77
N PHE A 195 2.53 9.47 1.85
CA PHE A 195 1.96 10.14 3.01
C PHE A 195 1.49 11.55 2.69
N LEU A 196 2.27 12.34 1.95
CA LEU A 196 1.88 13.68 1.55
C LEU A 196 0.61 13.66 0.68
N ALA A 197 0.57 12.79 -0.32
CA ALA A 197 -0.57 12.60 -1.22
C ALA A 197 -1.82 12.11 -0.47
N ALA A 198 -1.67 11.13 0.42
CA ALA A 198 -2.76 10.63 1.27
C ALA A 198 -3.37 11.73 2.14
N ASN A 199 -2.52 12.52 2.81
CA ASN A 199 -2.96 13.66 3.61
C ASN A 199 -3.63 14.73 2.74
N TYR A 200 -3.04 15.05 1.59
CA TYR A 200 -3.60 16.05 0.68
C TYR A 200 -4.99 15.65 0.16
N TYR A 201 -5.18 14.38 -0.21
CA TYR A 201 -6.50 13.85 -0.56
C TYR A 201 -7.51 13.99 0.59
N LEU A 202 -7.12 13.62 1.82
CA LEU A 202 -7.99 13.76 2.98
C LEU A 202 -8.39 15.22 3.20
N TRP A 203 -7.45 16.16 3.08
CA TRP A 203 -7.70 17.60 3.22
C TRP A 203 -8.62 18.15 2.14
N LEU A 204 -8.44 17.75 0.88
CA LEU A 204 -9.37 18.08 -0.21
C LEU A 204 -10.76 17.53 0.07
N GLY A 205 -10.85 16.29 0.55
CA GLY A 205 -12.10 15.64 0.88
C GLY A 205 -12.85 16.30 2.05
N MET A 206 -12.18 17.01 2.96
CA MET A 206 -12.87 17.78 4.00
C MET A 206 -13.77 18.86 3.39
N GLY A 207 -13.46 19.33 2.18
CA GLY A 207 -14.30 20.26 1.42
C GLY A 207 -15.66 19.70 1.01
N ARG A 208 -15.88 18.37 1.09
CA ARG A 208 -17.19 17.73 0.79
C ARG A 208 -18.26 18.03 1.84
N VAL A 209 -17.87 18.53 3.02
CA VAL A 209 -18.75 18.63 4.18
C VAL A 209 -18.89 20.09 4.61
N GLU A 210 -20.14 20.55 4.77
CA GLU A 210 -20.41 21.91 5.26
C GLU A 210 -19.89 22.11 6.69
N GLY A 211 -19.25 23.25 6.96
CA GLY A 211 -18.70 23.59 8.28
C GLY A 211 -17.27 23.07 8.55
N ALA A 212 -16.57 22.55 7.54
CA ALA A 212 -15.19 22.07 7.66
C ALA A 212 -14.13 23.19 7.83
N GLN A 213 -14.49 24.47 7.68
CA GLN A 213 -13.52 25.59 7.68
C GLN A 213 -12.69 25.68 8.98
N GLN A 214 -13.24 25.23 10.12
CA GLN A 214 -12.52 25.23 11.39
C GLN A 214 -11.28 24.32 11.38
N PHE A 215 -11.34 23.19 10.68
CA PHE A 215 -10.23 22.23 10.62
C PHE A 215 -9.13 22.66 9.63
N GLN A 216 -9.47 23.49 8.63
CA GLN A 216 -8.50 23.99 7.66
C GLN A 216 -7.36 24.81 8.30
N LYS A 217 -7.63 25.48 9.42
CA LYS A 217 -6.59 26.23 10.17
C LYS A 217 -5.47 25.33 10.70
N VAL A 218 -5.77 24.06 10.97
CA VAL A 218 -4.83 23.08 11.52
C VAL A 218 -3.99 22.42 10.43
N ILE A 219 -4.53 22.32 9.21
CA ILE A 219 -3.88 21.65 8.06
C ILE A 219 -2.47 22.18 7.79
N LYS A 220 -2.27 23.51 7.86
CA LYS A 220 -0.94 24.11 7.64
C LYS A 220 0.12 23.62 8.63
N TYR A 221 -0.25 23.37 9.88
CA TYR A 221 0.68 22.85 10.89
C TYR A 221 0.97 21.37 10.66
N LEU A 222 -0.03 20.58 10.28
CA LEU A 222 0.16 19.17 9.91
C LEU A 222 1.09 19.05 8.70
N LEU A 223 0.90 19.91 7.69
CA LEU A 223 1.77 19.96 6.52
C LEU A 223 3.23 20.28 6.90
N ILE A 224 3.47 21.28 7.75
CA ILE A 224 4.82 21.62 8.22
C ILE A 224 5.47 20.40 8.88
N VAL A 225 4.75 19.72 9.78
CA VAL A 225 5.28 18.52 10.47
C VAL A 225 5.58 17.40 9.48
N ILE A 226 4.68 17.12 8.53
CA ILE A 226 4.88 16.10 7.48
C ILE A 226 6.12 16.42 6.64
N VAL A 227 6.26 17.67 6.17
CA VAL A 227 7.40 18.09 5.33
C VAL A 227 8.71 18.01 6.11
N LEU A 228 8.75 18.46 7.37
CA LEU A 228 9.94 18.34 8.22
C LEU A 228 10.33 16.87 8.44
N CYS A 229 9.37 16.01 8.79
CA CYS A 229 9.63 14.58 8.96
C CYS A 229 10.08 13.93 7.65
N PHE A 230 9.48 14.34 6.52
CA PHE A 230 9.85 13.84 5.22
C PHE A 230 11.30 14.22 4.86
N MET A 231 11.69 15.48 5.06
CA MET A 231 13.07 15.93 4.83
C MET A 231 14.08 15.16 5.68
N VAL A 232 13.79 14.95 6.97
CA VAL A 232 14.65 14.15 7.86
C VAL A 232 14.75 12.70 7.36
N TRP A 233 13.62 12.08 7.01
CA TRP A 233 13.62 10.68 6.57
C TRP A 233 14.36 10.47 5.25
N ALA A 234 14.18 11.38 4.29
CA ALA A 234 14.83 11.35 2.98
C ALA A 234 16.33 11.68 3.04
N THR A 235 16.85 12.22 4.15
CA THR A 235 18.26 12.59 4.26
C THR A 235 19.16 11.33 4.19
N PRO A 236 20.11 11.25 3.24
CA PRO A 236 21.03 10.13 3.12
C PRO A 236 22.14 10.21 4.19
N ARG A 237 22.59 9.05 4.69
CA ARG A 237 23.73 8.99 5.63
C ARG A 237 25.07 9.03 4.90
N SER A 238 25.17 8.34 3.78
CA SER A 238 26.30 8.34 2.87
C SER A 238 25.95 9.16 1.63
N ILE A 239 26.83 10.07 1.25
CA ILE A 239 26.69 10.86 0.02
C ILE A 239 27.58 10.21 -1.04
N ILE A 240 27.08 10.06 -2.27
CA ILE A 240 27.94 9.72 -3.41
C ILE A 240 28.75 10.98 -3.69
N ALA A 241 29.99 10.96 -3.22
CA ALA A 241 30.88 12.10 -3.24
C ALA A 241 32.19 11.71 -3.93
N THR A 242 32.75 12.65 -4.68
CA THR A 242 34.08 12.56 -5.26
C THR A 242 35.15 12.53 -4.16
N VAL A 243 36.37 12.08 -4.50
CA VAL A 243 37.48 11.99 -3.54
C VAL A 243 37.80 13.38 -2.93
N THR A 244 37.67 14.45 -3.71
CA THR A 244 37.86 15.84 -3.26
C THR A 244 36.81 16.25 -2.25
N GLU A 245 35.54 15.91 -2.48
CA GLU A 245 34.44 16.20 -1.55
C GLU A 245 34.55 15.40 -0.25
N VAL A 246 34.94 14.12 -0.31
CA VAL A 246 35.19 13.29 0.88
C VAL A 246 36.31 13.89 1.73
N ARG A 247 37.39 14.38 1.10
CA ARG A 247 38.48 15.08 1.80
C ARG A 247 37.99 16.39 2.42
N ALA A 248 37.17 17.16 1.70
CA ALA A 248 36.59 18.41 2.22
C ALA A 248 35.64 18.17 3.41
N MET A 249 34.86 17.09 3.37
CA MET A 249 33.96 16.68 4.47
C MET A 249 34.70 16.01 5.64
N ARG A 250 36.00 15.75 5.52
CA ARG A 250 36.83 15.01 6.50
C ARG A 250 36.27 13.61 6.82
N GLY A 251 35.58 12.98 5.87
CA GLY A 251 34.96 11.67 6.05
C GLY A 251 33.93 11.33 4.98
N SER A 252 33.41 10.10 5.02
CA SER A 252 32.40 9.59 4.07
C SER A 252 30.96 10.06 4.36
N SER A 253 30.76 10.85 5.41
CA SER A 253 29.46 11.39 5.83
C SER A 253 29.54 12.89 6.06
N HIS A 254 28.54 13.63 5.61
CA HIS A 254 28.47 15.08 5.81
C HIS A 254 28.35 15.43 7.30
N PRO A 255 29.11 16.42 7.84
CA PRO A 255 29.14 16.74 9.26
C PRO A 255 27.77 17.03 9.89
N VAL A 256 26.89 17.75 9.18
CA VAL A 256 25.53 18.07 9.65
C VAL A 256 24.50 17.01 9.23
N LEU A 257 24.34 16.79 7.92
CA LEU A 257 23.33 15.86 7.38
C LEU A 257 23.54 14.40 7.81
N GLY A 258 24.77 14.00 8.12
CA GLY A 258 25.08 12.65 8.62
C GLY A 258 24.35 12.32 9.93
N PHE A 259 24.07 13.32 10.77
CA PHE A 259 23.26 13.14 11.99
C PHE A 259 21.81 12.82 11.66
N LEU A 260 21.21 13.49 10.67
CA LEU A 260 19.84 13.22 10.22
C LEU A 260 19.72 11.89 9.46
N GLY A 261 20.82 11.41 8.87
CA GLY A 261 20.87 10.14 8.16
C GLY A 261 20.85 8.90 9.07
N VAL A 262 20.96 9.03 10.40
CA VAL A 262 20.99 7.87 11.31
C VAL A 262 19.59 7.26 11.51
N MET A 263 19.55 5.95 11.82
CA MET A 263 18.29 5.24 12.06
C MET A 263 17.43 5.86 13.18
N SER A 264 18.05 6.47 14.19
CA SER A 264 17.31 7.16 15.27
C SER A 264 16.46 8.31 14.73
N ALA A 265 17.05 9.17 13.89
CA ALA A 265 16.36 10.29 13.26
C ALA A 265 15.25 9.80 12.33
N LYS A 266 15.58 8.83 11.46
CA LYS A 266 14.64 8.26 10.49
C LYS A 266 13.44 7.62 11.17
N ASN A 267 13.65 6.75 12.16
CA ASN A 267 12.56 6.09 12.89
C ASN A 267 11.68 7.11 13.63
N THR A 268 12.28 8.12 14.25
CA THR A 268 11.53 9.19 14.93
C THR A 268 10.66 9.96 13.93
N ALA A 269 11.24 10.38 12.81
CA ALA A 269 10.53 11.10 11.76
C ALA A 269 9.36 10.29 11.19
N VAL A 270 9.56 8.99 10.93
CA VAL A 270 8.50 8.09 10.44
C VAL A 270 7.36 7.97 11.44
N ASN A 271 7.67 7.74 12.72
CA ASN A 271 6.65 7.58 13.76
C ASN A 271 5.83 8.85 13.97
N ILE A 272 6.47 10.03 13.98
CA ILE A 272 5.76 11.31 14.05
C ILE A 272 4.91 11.53 12.79
N LEU A 273 5.43 11.22 11.61
CA LEU A 273 4.70 11.36 10.35
C LEU A 273 3.46 10.43 10.28
N ILE A 274 3.54 9.21 10.82
CA ILE A 274 2.40 8.30 10.99
C ILE A 274 1.38 8.90 11.95
N LEU A 275 1.80 9.41 13.11
CA LEU A 275 0.91 10.08 14.08
C LEU A 275 0.20 11.29 13.46
N THR A 276 0.93 12.13 12.72
CA THR A 276 0.37 13.30 12.03
C THR A 276 -0.64 12.90 10.96
N THR A 277 -0.35 11.86 10.18
CA THR A 277 -1.29 11.33 9.18
C THR A 277 -2.54 10.74 9.83
N PHE A 278 -2.38 9.99 10.92
CA PHE A 278 -3.48 9.49 11.72
C PHE A 278 -4.33 10.64 12.29
N MET A 279 -3.73 11.76 12.69
CA MET A 279 -4.46 12.95 13.10
C MET A 279 -5.28 13.54 11.94
N SER A 280 -4.72 13.69 10.73
CA SER A 280 -5.49 14.11 9.55
C SER A 280 -6.69 13.20 9.29
N PHE A 281 -6.49 11.90 9.46
CA PHE A 281 -7.55 10.90 9.32
C PHE A 281 -8.68 11.09 10.33
N LEU A 282 -8.35 11.30 11.61
CA LEU A 282 -9.34 11.57 12.66
C LEU A 282 -10.09 12.88 12.41
N LEU A 283 -9.37 13.94 12.04
CA LEU A 283 -10.01 15.22 11.69
C LEU A 283 -10.99 15.04 10.55
N TYR A 284 -10.61 14.30 9.51
CA TYR A 284 -11.49 14.02 8.39
C TYR A 284 -12.76 13.28 8.86
N ARG A 285 -12.61 12.23 9.68
CA ARG A 285 -13.73 11.42 10.19
C ARG A 285 -14.71 12.19 11.07
N ARG A 286 -14.23 13.26 11.72
CA ARG A 286 -14.99 14.18 12.57
C ARG A 286 -15.68 15.29 11.80
N THR A 287 -15.25 15.57 10.57
CA THR A 287 -15.90 16.57 9.72
C THR A 287 -17.39 16.26 9.60
N GLY A 288 -18.24 17.24 9.89
CA GLY A 288 -19.70 17.08 9.84
C GLY A 288 -20.32 16.34 11.03
N LYS A 289 -19.58 16.13 12.13
CA LYS A 289 -20.09 15.49 13.35
C LYS A 289 -19.77 16.32 14.59
N VAL A 290 -20.74 16.43 15.49
CA VAL A 290 -20.54 16.99 16.84
C VAL A 290 -20.82 15.93 17.89
N ALA A 291 -19.87 15.77 18.81
CA ALA A 291 -20.01 14.86 19.94
C ALA A 291 -21.09 15.37 20.89
N THR A 292 -22.09 14.54 21.16
CA THR A 292 -23.26 14.85 22.01
C THR A 292 -23.13 14.29 23.42
N VAL A 293 -22.11 13.46 23.68
CA VAL A 293 -21.89 12.82 24.97
C VAL A 293 -21.42 13.82 26.03
N THR A 294 -21.89 13.66 27.27
CA THR A 294 -21.61 14.58 28.39
C THR A 294 -20.12 14.68 28.73
N TRP A 295 -19.35 13.61 28.47
CA TRP A 295 -17.92 13.56 28.70
C TRP A 295 -17.08 14.01 27.49
N ALA A 296 -17.67 14.65 26.47
CA ALA A 296 -16.98 15.01 25.23
C ALA A 296 -15.69 15.81 25.45
N LYS A 297 -15.72 16.80 26.35
CA LYS A 297 -14.54 17.60 26.72
C LYS A 297 -13.43 16.73 27.32
N LYS A 298 -13.77 15.83 28.24
CA LYS A 298 -12.81 14.89 28.86
C LYS A 298 -12.26 13.90 27.82
N GLY A 299 -13.09 13.41 26.90
CA GLY A 299 -12.68 12.52 25.83
C GLY A 299 -11.69 13.16 24.86
N HIS A 300 -11.98 14.37 24.39
CA HIS A 300 -11.06 15.14 23.55
C HIS A 300 -9.74 15.48 24.27
N ALA A 301 -9.81 15.86 25.56
CA ALA A 301 -8.62 16.10 26.36
C ALA A 301 -7.77 14.82 26.50
N ALA A 302 -8.39 13.68 26.80
CA ALA A 302 -7.67 12.40 26.91
C ALA A 302 -6.98 12.01 25.59
N GLN A 303 -7.65 12.19 24.44
CA GLN A 303 -7.03 11.93 23.13
C GLN A 303 -5.83 12.85 22.86
N LEU A 304 -5.95 14.14 23.19
CA LEU A 304 -4.85 15.09 23.05
C LEU A 304 -3.68 14.74 23.97
N THR A 305 -3.96 14.36 25.21
CA THR A 305 -2.94 13.93 26.18
C THR A 305 -2.21 12.68 25.71
N ILE A 306 -2.93 11.65 25.25
CA ILE A 306 -2.32 10.42 24.70
C ILE A 306 -1.44 10.76 23.50
N PHE A 307 -1.94 11.58 22.57
CA PHE A 307 -1.20 12.00 21.39
C PHE A 307 0.09 12.75 21.76
N ALA A 308 -0.01 13.75 22.64
CA ALA A 308 1.13 14.55 23.08
C ALA A 308 2.16 13.71 23.85
N ALA A 309 1.71 12.85 24.76
CA ALA A 309 2.58 11.97 25.54
C ALA A 309 3.35 11.00 24.64
N VAL A 310 2.68 10.38 23.67
CA VAL A 310 3.33 9.45 22.72
C VAL A 310 4.27 10.20 21.77
N ALA A 311 3.89 11.37 21.26
CA ALA A 311 4.78 12.18 20.42
C ALA A 311 6.06 12.59 21.18
N LEU A 312 5.92 13.06 22.42
CA LEU A 312 7.06 13.40 23.28
C LEU A 312 7.92 12.17 23.59
N PHE A 313 7.32 11.02 23.86
CA PHE A 313 8.03 9.78 24.12
C PHE A 313 8.83 9.30 22.89
N VAL A 314 8.23 9.34 21.70
CA VAL A 314 8.91 9.00 20.44
C VAL A 314 10.10 9.93 20.20
N ILE A 315 9.92 11.25 20.39
CA ILE A 315 11.01 12.23 20.26
C ILE A 315 12.10 11.97 21.30
N PHE A 316 11.73 11.71 22.55
CA PHE A 316 12.68 11.39 23.61
C PHE A 316 13.52 10.17 23.27
N LEU A 317 12.91 9.05 22.84
CA LEU A 317 13.64 7.86 22.41
C LEU A 317 14.52 8.14 21.19
N GLY A 318 14.07 9.01 20.28
CA GLY A 318 14.84 9.46 19.12
C GLY A 318 16.11 10.21 19.50
N VAL A 319 16.01 11.13 20.46
CA VAL A 319 17.13 11.90 21.00
C VAL A 319 18.05 10.99 21.82
N TYR A 320 17.50 10.18 22.71
CA TYR A 320 18.25 9.21 23.51
C TYR A 320 19.04 8.23 22.63
N GLY A 321 18.48 7.83 21.49
CA GLY A 321 19.13 6.95 20.52
C GLY A 321 20.49 7.44 20.01
N TYR A 322 20.80 8.75 20.07
CA TYR A 322 22.11 9.29 19.71
C TYR A 322 23.20 8.99 20.75
N PHE A 323 22.81 8.81 22.01
CA PHE A 323 23.73 8.63 23.14
C PHE A 323 23.98 7.16 23.49
N VAL A 324 23.37 6.22 22.74
CA VAL A 324 23.52 4.78 22.94
C VAL A 324 24.19 4.10 21.75
N GLU A 325 24.74 2.91 22.03
CA GLU A 325 25.32 2.01 21.04
C GLU A 325 24.33 1.62 19.94
N ALA A 326 24.86 1.24 18.77
CA ALA A 326 24.05 0.94 17.59
C ALA A 326 23.06 -0.21 17.81
N ALA A 327 23.44 -1.26 18.55
CA ALA A 327 22.56 -2.38 18.85
C ALA A 327 21.35 -1.97 19.70
N VAL A 328 21.60 -1.19 20.76
CA VAL A 328 20.53 -0.64 21.62
C VAL A 328 19.64 0.31 20.82
N ARG A 329 20.24 1.18 19.99
CA ARG A 329 19.51 2.11 19.11
C ARG A 329 18.53 1.40 18.17
N ILE A 330 18.93 0.26 17.59
CA ILE A 330 18.04 -0.57 16.78
C ILE A 330 16.88 -1.09 17.65
N GLY A 331 17.17 -1.55 18.87
CA GLY A 331 16.16 -2.00 19.83
C GLY A 331 15.11 -0.93 20.21
N LEU A 332 15.49 0.35 20.29
CA LEU A 332 14.59 1.47 20.64
C LEU A 332 13.45 1.70 19.63
N SER A 333 13.56 1.15 18.43
CA SER A 333 12.48 1.19 17.44
C SER A 333 11.20 0.49 17.95
N VAL A 334 11.33 -0.63 18.66
CA VAL A 334 10.19 -1.43 19.13
C VAL A 334 9.30 -0.63 20.09
N PRO A 335 9.81 0.00 21.17
CA PRO A 335 8.97 0.82 22.04
C PRO A 335 8.42 2.07 21.32
N GLN A 336 9.13 2.67 20.36
CA GLN A 336 8.57 3.75 19.55
C GLN A 336 7.33 3.28 18.77
N VAL A 337 7.46 2.18 18.03
CA VAL A 337 6.37 1.60 17.24
C VAL A 337 5.18 1.21 18.11
N LEU A 338 5.43 0.50 19.22
CA LEU A 338 4.38 0.07 20.13
C LEU A 338 3.63 1.26 20.74
N SER A 339 4.32 2.35 21.05
CA SER A 339 3.70 3.57 21.57
C SER A 339 2.79 4.25 20.52
N VAL A 340 3.19 4.28 19.24
CA VAL A 340 2.37 4.81 18.15
C VAL A 340 1.15 3.93 17.89
N LEU A 341 1.32 2.61 17.83
CA LEU A 341 0.21 1.67 17.69
C LEU A 341 -0.77 1.79 18.87
N PHE A 342 -0.24 1.90 20.10
CA PHE A 342 -1.04 2.15 21.29
C PHE A 342 -1.85 3.45 21.18
N ALA A 343 -1.23 4.56 20.72
CA ALA A 343 -1.94 5.81 20.49
C ALA A 343 -3.06 5.63 19.45
N MET A 344 -2.76 5.00 18.32
CA MET A 344 -3.74 4.78 17.25
C MET A 344 -4.94 3.97 17.72
N VAL A 345 -4.72 2.85 18.42
CA VAL A 345 -5.78 1.99 18.94
C VAL A 345 -6.58 2.70 20.02
N SER A 346 -5.91 3.29 21.01
CA SER A 346 -6.56 3.93 22.16
C SER A 346 -7.36 5.16 21.73
N ILE A 347 -6.80 6.02 20.89
CA ILE A 347 -7.50 7.21 20.39
C ILE A 347 -8.68 6.80 19.51
N THR A 348 -8.53 5.79 18.65
CA THR A 348 -9.63 5.28 17.82
C THR A 348 -10.75 4.70 18.67
N ALA A 349 -10.42 3.93 19.71
CA ALA A 349 -11.41 3.39 20.64
C ALA A 349 -12.19 4.51 21.33
N ILE A 350 -11.49 5.52 21.88
CA ILE A 350 -12.14 6.70 22.47
C ILE A 350 -13.03 7.39 21.43
N ASP A 351 -12.54 7.59 20.20
CA ASP A 351 -13.26 8.29 19.14
C ASP A 351 -14.55 7.55 18.72
N VAL A 352 -14.52 6.22 18.65
CA VAL A 352 -15.71 5.40 18.36
C VAL A 352 -16.80 5.62 19.42
N PHE A 353 -16.45 5.64 20.70
CA PHE A 353 -17.42 5.89 21.77
C PHE A 353 -17.86 7.35 21.84
N LEU A 354 -16.97 8.29 21.57
CA LEU A 354 -17.22 9.73 21.59
C LEU A 354 -18.26 10.15 20.54
N PHE A 355 -18.23 9.51 19.37
CA PHE A 355 -19.09 9.84 18.23
C PHE A 355 -20.24 8.84 18.00
N ARG A 356 -20.48 7.89 18.91
CA ARG A 356 -21.54 6.85 18.76
C ARG A 356 -22.95 7.45 18.61
N ALA A 357 -23.22 8.59 19.24
CA ALA A 357 -24.49 9.32 19.16
C ALA A 357 -24.34 10.73 18.55
N ALA A 358 -23.30 10.93 17.73
CA ALA A 358 -22.97 12.25 17.22
C ALA A 358 -24.06 12.83 16.33
N ARG A 359 -24.35 14.13 16.52
CA ARG A 359 -25.24 14.87 15.63
C ARG A 359 -24.52 15.15 14.33
N ARG A 360 -25.14 14.82 13.20
CA ARG A 360 -24.64 15.23 11.87
C ARG A 360 -24.90 16.72 11.69
N THR A 361 -23.85 17.49 11.48
CA THR A 361 -23.92 18.95 11.34
C THR A 361 -23.88 19.44 9.89
N GLY A 362 -23.66 18.53 8.93
CA GLY A 362 -23.69 18.84 7.52
C GLY A 362 -23.86 17.58 6.68
N GLU A 363 -24.47 17.73 5.51
CA GLU A 363 -24.56 16.66 4.51
C GLU A 363 -23.24 16.50 3.77
N VAL A 364 -22.87 15.26 3.45
CA VAL A 364 -21.70 14.96 2.63
C VAL A 364 -22.12 15.11 1.17
N ARG A 365 -21.57 16.10 0.47
CA ARG A 365 -21.83 16.33 -0.95
C ARG A 365 -20.85 15.54 -1.81
N TRP A 366 -21.19 14.27 -2.05
CA TRP A 366 -20.43 13.42 -2.98
C TRP A 366 -20.44 14.01 -4.40
N GLY A 367 -19.35 13.81 -5.13
CA GLY A 367 -19.19 14.29 -6.50
C GLY A 367 -18.67 15.73 -6.62
N ARG A 368 -18.67 16.49 -5.51
CA ARG A 368 -18.23 17.91 -5.47
C ARG A 368 -16.81 18.09 -4.92
N ILE A 369 -15.91 17.16 -5.22
CA ILE A 369 -14.49 17.29 -4.91
C ILE A 369 -13.71 17.79 -6.15
N PRO A 370 -12.67 18.64 -6.00
CA PRO A 370 -11.85 19.07 -7.11
C PRO A 370 -11.20 17.89 -7.87
N ALA A 371 -11.07 18.01 -9.20
CA ALA A 371 -10.46 16.98 -10.07
C ALA A 371 -9.02 16.62 -9.65
N ILE A 372 -8.28 17.55 -9.03
CA ILE A 372 -6.94 17.29 -8.48
C ILE A 372 -6.93 16.13 -7.47
N SER A 373 -8.01 15.92 -6.73
CA SER A 373 -8.12 14.77 -5.81
C SER A 373 -8.03 13.42 -6.53
N GLN A 374 -8.54 13.33 -7.75
CA GLN A 374 -8.54 12.09 -8.53
C GLN A 374 -7.15 11.79 -9.08
N TYR A 375 -6.42 12.81 -9.56
CA TYR A 375 -5.02 12.65 -9.93
C TYR A 375 -4.15 12.24 -8.74
N VAL A 376 -4.48 12.70 -7.52
CA VAL A 376 -3.80 12.26 -6.29
C VAL A 376 -4.05 10.78 -6.01
N LEU A 377 -5.26 10.26 -6.20
CA LEU A 377 -5.54 8.82 -6.05
C LEU A 377 -4.77 7.97 -7.06
N ILE A 378 -4.73 8.41 -8.32
CA ILE A 378 -3.93 7.74 -9.37
C ILE A 378 -2.44 7.79 -9.01
N PHE A 379 -1.94 8.93 -8.55
CA PHE A 379 -0.56 9.08 -8.10
C PHE A 379 -0.21 8.13 -6.94
N ILE A 380 -1.11 7.97 -5.97
CA ILE A 380 -0.93 7.03 -4.85
C ILE A 380 -0.79 5.60 -5.38
N ALA A 381 -1.69 5.17 -6.27
CA ALA A 381 -1.64 3.84 -6.86
C ALA A 381 -0.33 3.60 -7.63
N VAL A 382 0.06 4.53 -8.51
CA VAL A 382 1.30 4.42 -9.29
C VAL A 382 2.53 4.35 -8.38
N THR A 383 2.57 5.20 -7.36
CA THR A 383 3.68 5.24 -6.40
C THR A 383 3.77 3.95 -5.59
N PHE A 384 2.64 3.35 -5.18
CA PHE A 384 2.64 2.04 -4.54
C PHE A 384 3.14 0.92 -5.46
N THR A 385 2.69 0.87 -6.72
CA THR A 385 3.19 -0.14 -7.68
C THR A 385 4.70 -0.03 -7.85
N TRP A 386 5.22 1.20 -7.95
CA TRP A 386 6.65 1.43 -8.09
C TRP A 386 7.42 1.01 -6.83
N LEU A 387 6.92 1.35 -5.66
CA LEU A 387 7.46 0.94 -4.37
C LEU A 387 7.52 -0.59 -4.24
N MET A 388 6.46 -1.30 -4.62
CA MET A 388 6.42 -2.76 -4.58
C MET A 388 7.47 -3.40 -5.50
N GLY A 389 7.61 -2.89 -6.72
CA GLY A 389 8.63 -3.36 -7.66
C GLY A 389 10.05 -3.11 -7.15
N LEU A 390 10.32 -1.92 -6.61
CA LEU A 390 11.62 -1.56 -6.04
C LEU A 390 11.99 -2.45 -4.86
N MET A 391 11.07 -2.68 -3.93
CA MET A 391 11.32 -3.50 -2.74
C MET A 391 11.37 -5.00 -3.08
N GLY A 392 10.66 -5.44 -4.11
CA GLY A 392 10.84 -6.76 -4.71
C GLY A 392 12.27 -6.95 -5.22
N TYR A 393 12.79 -5.95 -5.94
CA TYR A 393 14.18 -5.95 -6.41
C TYR A 393 15.18 -5.98 -5.25
N VAL A 394 15.03 -5.13 -4.23
CA VAL A 394 15.93 -5.12 -3.06
C VAL A 394 16.01 -6.52 -2.45
N ARG A 395 14.87 -7.17 -2.14
CA ARG A 395 14.86 -8.51 -1.54
C ARG A 395 15.53 -9.56 -2.43
N SER A 396 15.36 -9.46 -3.75
CA SER A 396 16.01 -10.38 -4.68
C SER A 396 17.52 -10.13 -4.78
N GLY A 397 17.91 -8.86 -4.92
CA GLY A 397 19.30 -8.42 -5.04
C GLY A 397 20.13 -8.63 -3.77
N LEU A 398 19.50 -8.67 -2.58
CA LEU A 398 20.20 -9.00 -1.33
C LEU A 398 20.87 -10.37 -1.38
N ARG A 399 20.35 -11.32 -2.15
CA ARG A 399 20.96 -12.63 -2.33
C ARG A 399 22.17 -12.60 -3.27
N GLN A 400 22.48 -11.47 -3.92
CA GLN A 400 23.63 -11.30 -4.80
C GLN A 400 23.70 -12.42 -5.86
N HIS A 401 24.75 -13.24 -5.83
CA HIS A 401 24.99 -14.35 -6.76
C HIS A 401 24.37 -15.67 -6.27
N TRP A 402 23.38 -15.64 -5.38
CA TRP A 402 22.76 -16.84 -4.82
C TRP A 402 21.29 -16.92 -5.21
N HIS A 403 20.87 -18.06 -5.76
CA HIS A 403 19.45 -18.38 -5.89
C HIS A 403 18.86 -18.78 -4.54
N VAL A 404 19.61 -19.55 -3.76
CA VAL A 404 19.35 -19.86 -2.34
C VAL A 404 20.60 -19.46 -1.56
N TYR A 405 20.47 -18.48 -0.67
CA TYR A 405 21.61 -17.86 0.01
C TYR A 405 22.44 -18.88 0.79
N GLY A 406 23.73 -18.99 0.46
CA GLY A 406 24.65 -19.94 1.09
C GLY A 406 24.53 -21.40 0.62
N VAL A 407 23.61 -21.71 -0.31
CA VAL A 407 23.35 -23.09 -0.76
C VAL A 407 23.52 -23.24 -2.27
N ILE A 408 22.77 -22.47 -3.06
CA ILE A 408 22.83 -22.53 -4.53
C ILE A 408 23.37 -21.23 -5.06
N ARG A 409 24.66 -21.24 -5.41
CA ARG A 409 25.33 -20.14 -6.09
C ARG A 409 25.05 -20.19 -7.59
N ASP A 410 24.72 -19.04 -8.16
CA ASP A 410 24.64 -18.82 -9.59
C ASP A 410 26.05 -18.59 -10.14
N HIS A 411 26.46 -19.45 -11.06
CA HIS A 411 27.76 -19.41 -11.75
C HIS A 411 27.61 -18.98 -13.21
N SER A 412 26.41 -18.60 -13.64
CA SER A 412 26.19 -18.13 -15.00
C SER A 412 26.94 -16.81 -15.25
N PRO A 413 27.36 -16.55 -16.51
CA PRO A 413 27.99 -15.27 -16.87
C PRO A 413 27.10 -14.05 -16.57
N ASP A 414 25.78 -14.27 -16.58
CA ASP A 414 24.76 -13.23 -16.35
C ASP A 414 24.37 -13.09 -14.86
N ALA A 415 25.09 -13.78 -13.96
CA ALA A 415 24.87 -13.68 -12.51
C ALA A 415 25.44 -12.36 -11.97
N PHE A 416 24.73 -11.24 -12.15
CA PHE A 416 25.11 -9.94 -11.60
C PHE A 416 23.97 -9.29 -10.84
N THR A 417 24.32 -8.37 -9.93
CA THR A 417 23.35 -7.47 -9.30
C THR A 417 23.24 -6.22 -10.16
N PRO A 418 22.06 -5.94 -10.76
CA PRO A 418 21.90 -4.78 -11.61
C PRO A 418 22.23 -3.44 -10.93
N THR A 419 22.74 -2.49 -11.72
CA THR A 419 22.96 -1.12 -11.24
C THR A 419 21.62 -0.47 -10.89
N LEU A 420 21.67 0.55 -10.04
CA LEU A 420 20.48 1.29 -9.61
C LEU A 420 19.67 1.82 -10.80
N GLY A 421 20.34 2.43 -11.78
CA GLY A 421 19.70 2.96 -12.98
C GLY A 421 18.98 1.88 -13.77
N PHE A 422 19.67 0.78 -14.08
CA PHE A 422 19.06 -0.33 -14.82
C PHE A 422 17.87 -0.94 -14.06
N ALA A 423 18.02 -1.20 -12.76
CA ALA A 423 16.95 -1.76 -11.95
C ALA A 423 15.71 -0.84 -11.94
N THR A 424 15.90 0.48 -11.76
CA THR A 424 14.78 1.42 -11.79
C THR A 424 14.09 1.48 -13.16
N GLN A 425 14.83 1.37 -14.27
CA GLN A 425 14.24 1.31 -15.62
C GLN A 425 13.38 0.06 -15.80
N VAL A 426 13.89 -1.13 -15.44
CA VAL A 426 13.14 -2.39 -15.54
C VAL A 426 11.87 -2.34 -14.68
N VAL A 427 11.97 -1.81 -13.46
CA VAL A 427 10.79 -1.65 -12.61
C VAL A 427 9.81 -0.66 -13.25
N SER A 428 10.26 0.47 -13.77
CA SER A 428 9.38 1.45 -14.44
C SER A 428 8.66 0.85 -15.64
N VAL A 429 9.35 0.07 -16.49
CA VAL A 429 8.71 -0.65 -17.61
C VAL A 429 7.67 -1.64 -17.08
N THR A 430 7.98 -2.38 -16.02
CA THR A 430 7.05 -3.33 -15.41
C THR A 430 5.80 -2.63 -14.85
N VAL A 431 5.97 -1.47 -14.21
CA VAL A 431 4.87 -0.63 -13.72
C VAL A 431 4.01 -0.14 -14.89
N LEU A 432 4.62 0.32 -15.98
CA LEU A 432 3.88 0.73 -17.18
C LEU A 432 3.07 -0.43 -17.77
N VAL A 433 3.68 -1.60 -17.95
CA VAL A 433 2.99 -2.80 -18.43
C VAL A 433 1.84 -3.16 -17.50
N PHE A 434 2.05 -3.14 -16.18
CA PHE A 434 1.00 -3.39 -15.21
C PHE A 434 -0.18 -2.43 -15.38
N PHE A 435 0.06 -1.11 -15.50
CA PHE A 435 -1.02 -0.15 -15.67
C PHE A 435 -1.69 -0.23 -17.05
N VAL A 436 -0.98 -0.64 -18.11
CA VAL A 436 -1.59 -0.95 -19.40
C VAL A 436 -2.56 -2.13 -19.25
N LEU A 437 -2.13 -3.20 -18.59
CA LEU A 437 -2.99 -4.38 -18.35
C LEU A 437 -4.20 -4.02 -17.48
N ILE A 438 -4.00 -3.24 -16.41
CA ILE A 438 -5.09 -2.73 -15.58
C ILE A 438 -6.04 -1.83 -16.39
N GLY A 439 -5.50 -0.98 -17.28
CA GLY A 439 -6.31 -0.16 -18.18
C GLY A 439 -7.17 -1.01 -19.11
N VAL A 440 -6.65 -2.11 -19.64
CA VAL A 440 -7.44 -3.09 -20.43
C VAL A 440 -8.53 -3.71 -19.57
N VAL A 441 -8.24 -4.09 -18.32
CA VAL A 441 -9.26 -4.62 -17.39
C VAL A 441 -10.35 -3.59 -17.09
N PHE A 442 -9.97 -2.33 -16.86
CA PHE A 442 -10.91 -1.23 -16.64
C PHE A 442 -11.79 -0.97 -17.86
N TRP A 443 -11.23 -1.11 -19.06
CA TRP A 443 -11.97 -1.02 -20.30
C TRP A 443 -12.95 -2.19 -20.46
N ILE A 444 -12.50 -3.43 -20.27
CA ILE A 444 -13.38 -4.63 -20.35
C ILE A 444 -14.54 -4.52 -19.37
N THR A 445 -14.27 -4.12 -18.12
CA THR A 445 -15.33 -3.95 -17.12
C THR A 445 -16.33 -2.86 -17.49
N SER A 446 -15.89 -1.81 -18.21
CA SER A 446 -16.81 -0.77 -18.71
C SER A 446 -17.71 -1.22 -19.86
N LEU A 447 -17.42 -2.35 -20.52
CA LEU A 447 -18.28 -2.89 -21.58
C LEU A 447 -19.56 -3.51 -21.01
N HIS A 448 -19.54 -3.97 -19.76
CA HIS A 448 -20.72 -4.52 -19.10
C HIS A 448 -21.81 -3.46 -18.87
N ASP A 449 -21.41 -2.19 -18.77
CA ASP A 449 -22.32 -1.06 -18.58
C ASP A 449 -22.95 -0.58 -19.91
N ARG A 450 -22.52 -1.11 -21.06
CA ARG A 450 -23.04 -0.70 -22.37
C ARG A 450 -24.24 -1.55 -22.78
N PRO A 451 -25.22 -0.94 -23.49
CA PRO A 451 -26.34 -1.70 -24.04
C PRO A 451 -25.84 -2.79 -24.98
N ASP A 452 -26.53 -3.94 -24.97
CA ASP A 452 -26.24 -5.06 -25.86
C ASP A 452 -26.29 -4.59 -27.32
N PHE A 453 -25.48 -5.23 -28.17
CA PHE A 453 -25.46 -4.93 -29.60
C PHE A 453 -26.82 -5.29 -30.22
N GLU A 454 -27.63 -4.27 -30.49
CA GLU A 454 -28.86 -4.42 -31.27
C GLU A 454 -28.52 -4.44 -32.77
N ASP A 455 -28.74 -5.59 -33.39
CA ASP A 455 -28.58 -5.77 -34.83
C ASP A 455 -29.66 -4.96 -35.58
N ARG A 456 -29.29 -3.82 -36.16
CA ARG A 456 -30.19 -2.86 -36.83
C ARG A 456 -30.88 -3.39 -38.10
N GLN A 457 -30.86 -4.70 -38.37
CA GLN A 457 -31.42 -5.31 -39.59
C GLN A 457 -32.57 -6.31 -39.38
N ARG A 458 -33.24 -6.32 -38.24
CA ARG A 458 -34.49 -7.09 -38.08
C ARG A 458 -35.63 -6.26 -37.49
N LEU A 459 -36.04 -5.22 -38.20
CA LEU A 459 -37.45 -4.82 -38.15
C LEU A 459 -38.22 -5.82 -39.03
N PRO A 460 -39.19 -6.58 -38.50
CA PRO A 460 -40.11 -7.29 -39.36
C PRO A 460 -40.92 -6.24 -40.12
N HIS A 461 -40.83 -6.24 -41.45
CA HIS A 461 -41.85 -5.58 -42.26
C HIS A 461 -43.19 -6.29 -42.00
N GLY A 462 -43.96 -5.76 -41.05
CA GLY A 462 -45.36 -6.10 -40.89
C GLY A 462 -46.15 -5.60 -42.11
N PRO A 463 -47.16 -6.35 -42.59
CA PRO A 463 -47.95 -5.95 -43.74
C PRO A 463 -48.87 -4.79 -43.34
N GLY A 464 -48.42 -3.56 -43.55
CA GLY A 464 -49.18 -2.38 -43.15
C GLY A 464 -48.55 -1.02 -43.45
N ASP A 465 -47.40 -0.95 -44.15
CA ASP A 465 -46.90 0.34 -44.63
C ASP A 465 -47.70 0.78 -45.85
N VAL A 466 -48.73 1.56 -45.55
CA VAL A 466 -49.53 2.33 -46.49
C VAL A 466 -48.60 3.31 -47.21
N SER A 467 -48.42 3.11 -48.52
CA SER A 467 -47.81 4.06 -49.43
C SER A 467 -48.53 5.42 -49.34
N PRO A 468 -47.82 6.56 -49.22
CA PRO A 468 -48.47 7.85 -49.27
C PRO A 468 -49.00 8.13 -50.68
N GLU A 469 -50.33 8.21 -50.78
CA GLU A 469 -51.09 8.60 -51.95
C GLU A 469 -50.77 10.06 -52.30
N PHE A 470 -50.50 10.31 -53.58
CA PHE A 470 -50.16 11.61 -54.14
C PHE A 470 -51.30 12.62 -53.91
N ALA A 471 -50.95 13.79 -53.36
CA ALA A 471 -51.83 14.96 -53.31
C ALA A 471 -52.14 15.45 -54.74
N GLY A 472 -53.36 15.18 -55.22
CA GLY A 472 -53.94 15.81 -56.40
C GLY A 472 -54.44 17.22 -56.06
N GLY A 473 -53.79 18.24 -56.62
CA GLY A 473 -54.24 19.62 -56.56
C GLY A 473 -55.49 19.85 -57.42
N ASN A 474 -56.42 20.63 -56.86
CA ASN A 474 -57.68 21.07 -57.45
C ASN A 474 -57.53 21.68 -58.85
N SER A 475 -58.46 21.31 -59.73
CA SER A 475 -58.87 22.12 -60.87
C SER A 475 -59.96 23.10 -60.44
N THR A 476 -59.81 24.38 -60.82
CA THR A 476 -60.94 25.29 -61.05
C THR A 476 -60.58 26.25 -62.17
N ALA A 477 -61.40 26.21 -63.20
CA ALA A 477 -61.46 27.16 -64.29
C ALA A 477 -62.19 28.44 -63.83
N THR A 478 -61.63 29.60 -64.18
CA THR A 478 -62.24 30.71 -64.96
C THR A 478 -61.16 31.72 -65.26
#